data_AF-X0UAC2-F1
#
_entry.id   AF-X0UAC2-F1
#
_cell.length_a   1.000
_cell.length_b   1.000
_cell.length_c   1.000
_cell.angle_alpha   90.00
_cell.angle_beta   90.00
_cell.angle_gamma   90.00
#
_symmetry.space_group_name_H-M   'P 1'
#
loop_
_entity.id
_entity.type
_entity.pdbx_description
1 polymer ?
#
loop_
_entity_poly.entity_id
_entity_poly.type
_entity_poly.pdbx_seq_one_letter_code
_entity_poly.pdbx_strand_id
1 'polypeptide(L)'
;IETAPSEVRLCGQDEKHDILLGGNRVYTGTGGTALYVYHQETGEKRLATLDDLKRIAKLVDGLDNIHLFLLPTYPSELPTERVDVNRFFAALDNTTKHVMGGLFTFDGVQQVTRMAEIIAGSVERLRQRPIVSMIACTISPLKMDGEYGDFIVAIAKSGIPVVCPAEPLCGATSPVTLAGNLVIQTVDSLMGVMLTQIVNPGTPVILGSVSSNTDLRDLKYLAGSVEMGLINAAG
;
A
#
# COMPACT_ATOMS: atom_id res chain seq x y z
N ILE A 1 -6.34 -19.98 0.63
CA ILE A 1 -6.22 -18.91 1.65
C ILE A 1 -5.77 -19.43 3.02
N GLU A 2 -5.99 -20.70 3.36
CA GLU A 2 -5.58 -21.29 4.65
C GLU A 2 -4.07 -21.19 4.95
N THR A 3 -3.23 -21.12 3.92
CA THR A 3 -1.78 -20.95 4.05
C THR A 3 -1.36 -19.52 4.34
N ALA A 4 -2.26 -18.53 4.18
CA ALA A 4 -1.96 -17.14 4.51
C ALA A 4 -1.80 -17.00 6.02
N PRO A 5 -0.74 -16.34 6.51
CA PRO A 5 -0.54 -16.18 7.94
C PRO A 5 -1.62 -15.27 8.54
N SER A 6 -2.14 -15.64 9.71
CA SER A 6 -3.12 -14.84 10.46
C SER A 6 -2.52 -13.57 11.08
N GLU A 7 -1.19 -13.49 11.16
CA GLU A 7 -0.45 -12.33 11.61
C GLU A 7 0.68 -12.00 10.63
N VAL A 8 0.85 -10.72 10.32
CA VAL A 8 1.90 -10.23 9.40
C VAL A 8 2.80 -9.28 10.16
N ARG A 9 4.08 -9.63 10.27
CA ARG A 9 5.09 -8.74 10.86
C ARG A 9 5.60 -7.80 9.77
N LEU A 10 5.55 -6.50 10.06
CA LEU A 10 6.17 -5.45 9.26
C LEU A 10 7.25 -4.80 10.13
N CYS A 11 8.51 -4.87 9.72
CA CYS A 11 9.64 -4.41 10.51
C CYS A 11 10.04 -2.98 10.14
N GLY A 12 10.49 -2.21 11.12
CA GLY A 12 11.30 -1.03 10.87
C GLY A 12 12.76 -1.39 10.60
N GLN A 13 13.55 -0.41 10.18
CA GLN A 13 15.01 -0.49 10.22
C GLN A 13 15.49 -0.57 11.68
N ASP A 14 14.81 0.15 12.59
CA ASP A 14 14.94 -0.02 14.04
C ASP A 14 13.88 -0.98 14.58
N GLU A 15 14.27 -1.91 15.46
CA GLU A 15 13.33 -2.89 16.04
C GLU A 15 12.18 -2.25 16.84
N LYS A 16 12.38 -1.03 17.36
CA LYS A 16 11.34 -0.26 18.07
C LYS A 16 10.14 0.11 17.18
N HIS A 17 10.31 0.06 15.87
CA HIS A 17 9.28 0.35 14.87
C HIS A 17 8.68 -0.90 14.22
N ASP A 18 8.98 -2.08 14.76
CA ASP A 18 8.33 -3.31 14.34
C ASP A 18 6.86 -3.30 14.75
N ILE A 19 6.00 -3.67 13.82
CA ILE A 19 4.56 -3.84 14.05
C ILE A 19 4.12 -5.24 13.65
N LEU A 20 3.08 -5.73 14.34
CA LEU A 20 2.52 -7.05 14.11
C LEU A 20 1.04 -6.91 13.78
N LEU A 21 0.72 -6.92 12.49
CA LEU A 21 -0.65 -6.84 12.01
C LEU A 21 -1.41 -8.12 12.34
N GLY A 22 -2.72 -8.00 12.61
CA GLY A 22 -3.62 -9.10 12.94
C GLY A 22 -4.12 -9.05 14.39
N GLY A 23 -5.17 -9.83 14.67
CA GLY A 23 -5.88 -9.78 15.95
C GLY A 23 -6.59 -8.43 16.16
N ASN A 24 -6.55 -7.91 17.39
CA ASN A 24 -7.21 -6.65 17.77
C ASN A 24 -6.27 -5.42 17.71
N ARG A 25 -5.11 -5.54 17.07
CA ARG A 25 -4.11 -4.48 17.01
C ARG A 25 -4.42 -3.51 15.88
N VAL A 26 -4.33 -2.21 16.19
CA VAL A 26 -4.54 -1.14 15.23
C VAL A 26 -3.25 -0.36 15.09
N TYR A 27 -2.82 -0.18 13.85
CA TYR A 27 -1.68 0.65 13.49
C TYR A 27 -2.13 1.66 12.46
N THR A 28 -1.48 2.81 12.50
CA THR A 28 -1.73 3.96 11.62
C THR A 28 -0.51 4.18 10.74
N GLY A 29 -0.76 4.60 9.51
CA GLY A 29 0.26 5.05 8.58
C GLY A 29 -0.17 6.34 7.90
N THR A 30 0.72 6.87 7.08
CA THR A 30 0.36 7.93 6.12
C THR A 30 -0.63 7.41 5.07
N GLY A 31 -1.31 8.33 4.37
CA GLY A 31 -2.00 8.01 3.11
C GLY A 31 -1.01 7.86 1.96
N GLY A 32 -1.42 7.31 0.81
CA GLY A 32 -0.52 7.00 -0.30
C GLY A 32 -0.67 7.91 -1.53
N THR A 33 0.45 8.18 -2.20
CA THR A 33 0.53 8.63 -3.62
C THR A 33 -0.30 9.88 -3.99
N ALA A 34 -0.36 10.88 -3.12
CA ALA A 34 -0.93 12.19 -3.48
C ALA A 34 -0.09 12.88 -4.57
N LEU A 35 -0.77 13.39 -5.61
CA LEU A 35 -0.11 14.11 -6.71
C LEU A 35 0.27 15.55 -6.36
N TYR A 36 -0.44 16.15 -5.39
CA TYR A 36 -0.30 17.55 -5.05
C TYR A 36 0.05 17.73 -3.57
N VAL A 37 0.87 18.74 -3.30
CA VAL A 37 1.10 19.29 -1.95
C VAL A 37 0.36 20.62 -1.86
N TYR A 38 -0.37 20.79 -0.76
CA TYR A 38 -1.12 22.01 -0.46
C TYR A 38 -0.35 22.88 0.54
N HIS A 39 -0.19 24.16 0.21
CA HIS A 39 0.43 25.15 1.10
C HIS A 39 -0.66 25.95 1.80
N GLN A 40 -0.78 25.77 3.12
CA GLN A 40 -1.86 26.39 3.89
C GLN A 40 -1.78 27.92 3.90
N GLU A 41 -0.58 28.50 3.95
CA GLU A 41 -0.39 29.95 4.05
C GLU A 41 -0.80 30.69 2.77
N THR A 42 -0.50 30.10 1.60
CA THR A 42 -0.79 30.71 0.29
C THR A 42 -2.11 30.23 -0.31
N GLY A 43 -2.64 29.10 0.16
CA GLY A 43 -3.79 28.42 -0.43
C GLY A 43 -3.49 27.74 -1.76
N GLU A 44 -2.23 27.69 -2.17
CA GLU A 44 -1.82 27.11 -3.45
C GLU A 44 -1.58 25.60 -3.34
N LYS A 45 -1.87 24.89 -4.44
CA LYS A 45 -1.45 23.51 -4.63
C LYS A 45 -0.42 23.42 -5.75
N ARG A 46 0.63 22.64 -5.54
CA ARG A 46 1.62 22.32 -6.57
C ARG A 46 1.84 20.82 -6.66
N LEU A 47 2.40 20.36 -7.78
CA LEU A 47 2.80 18.96 -7.90
C LEU A 47 3.82 18.61 -6.82
N ALA A 48 3.67 17.41 -6.27
CA ALA A 48 4.57 16.87 -5.28
C ALA A 48 5.90 16.45 -5.93
N THR A 49 6.96 16.57 -5.15
CA THR A 49 8.33 16.24 -5.53
C THR A 49 8.90 15.15 -4.62
N LEU A 50 10.04 14.58 -5.00
CA LEU A 50 10.79 13.66 -4.17
C LEU A 50 11.29 14.35 -2.88
N ASP A 51 11.58 15.65 -2.92
CA ASP A 51 11.94 16.42 -1.72
C ASP A 51 10.78 16.49 -0.72
N ASP A 52 9.54 16.63 -1.20
CA ASP A 52 8.36 16.58 -0.34
C ASP A 52 8.25 15.22 0.36
N LEU A 53 8.47 14.13 -0.37
CA LEU A 53 8.47 12.78 0.20
C LEU A 53 9.51 12.64 1.31
N LYS A 54 10.74 13.13 1.09
CA LYS A 54 11.82 13.10 2.11
C LYS A 54 11.45 13.90 3.34
N ARG A 55 10.87 15.10 3.18
CA ARG A 55 10.44 15.95 4.30
C ARG A 55 9.34 15.28 5.12
N ILE A 56 8.35 14.67 4.45
CA ILE A 56 7.27 13.95 5.14
C ILE A 56 7.83 12.72 5.84
N ALA A 57 8.78 11.98 5.24
CA ALA A 57 9.44 10.84 5.88
C ALA A 57 10.14 11.25 7.18
N LYS A 58 10.95 12.33 7.16
CA LYS A 58 11.61 12.85 8.36
C LYS A 58 10.63 13.29 9.44
N LEU A 59 9.54 13.96 9.03
CA LEU A 59 8.49 14.36 9.97
C LEU A 59 7.86 13.13 10.62
N VAL A 60 7.45 12.15 9.80
CA VAL A 60 6.80 10.93 10.27
C VAL A 60 7.70 10.13 11.18
N ASP A 61 9.02 10.10 10.95
CA ASP A 61 9.96 9.37 11.80
C ASP A 61 9.85 9.78 13.28
N GLY A 62 9.64 11.07 13.55
CA GLY A 62 9.47 11.63 14.89
C GLY A 62 8.04 11.56 15.47
N LEU A 63 7.06 11.00 14.76
CA LEU A 63 5.66 10.93 15.24
C LEU A 63 5.34 9.58 15.89
N ASP A 64 5.11 9.55 17.20
CA ASP A 64 4.82 8.31 17.93
C ASP A 64 3.53 7.61 17.48
N ASN A 65 2.54 8.38 17.02
CA ASN A 65 1.22 7.88 16.62
C ASN A 65 1.11 7.54 15.13
N ILE A 66 2.24 7.47 14.40
CA ILE A 66 2.30 7.00 13.01
C ILE A 66 3.31 5.86 12.97
N HIS A 67 2.85 4.64 12.71
CA HIS A 67 3.62 3.43 12.96
C HIS A 67 4.35 2.90 11.72
N LEU A 68 3.83 3.19 10.52
CA LEU A 68 4.45 2.85 9.23
C LEU A 68 4.40 4.04 8.27
N PHE A 69 5.32 4.06 7.32
CA PHE A 69 5.41 5.09 6.29
C PHE A 69 4.93 4.53 4.94
N LEU A 70 3.64 4.76 4.64
CA LEU A 70 3.08 4.51 3.32
C LEU A 70 3.47 5.68 2.41
N LEU A 71 4.18 5.42 1.31
CA LEU A 71 4.75 6.46 0.43
C LEU A 71 3.69 7.51 0.02
N PRO A 72 3.73 8.74 0.59
CA PRO A 72 2.56 9.61 0.62
C PRO A 72 2.37 10.45 -0.62
N THR A 73 3.39 10.59 -1.45
CA THR A 73 3.36 11.46 -2.62
C THR A 73 3.90 10.75 -3.86
N TYR A 74 3.44 11.22 -5.02
CA TYR A 74 4.01 10.87 -6.32
C TYR A 74 4.98 11.98 -6.77
N PRO A 75 6.28 11.70 -6.92
CA PRO A 75 7.27 12.68 -7.36
C PRO A 75 7.09 12.95 -8.87
N SER A 76 6.39 14.01 -9.20
CA SER A 76 5.92 14.29 -10.57
C SER A 76 7.03 14.79 -11.52
N GLU A 77 8.19 15.12 -10.97
CA GLU A 77 9.38 15.55 -11.70
C GLU A 77 10.24 14.39 -12.23
N LEU A 78 9.94 13.15 -11.81
CA LEU A 78 10.68 11.97 -12.24
C LEU A 78 9.94 11.24 -13.37
N PRO A 79 10.66 10.65 -14.34
CA PRO A 79 10.05 9.71 -15.27
C PRO A 79 9.63 8.43 -14.52
N THR A 80 8.51 7.82 -14.93
CA THR A 80 7.86 6.69 -14.24
C THR A 80 8.82 5.57 -13.88
N GLU A 81 9.75 5.22 -14.78
CA GLU A 81 10.72 4.15 -14.62
C GLU A 81 11.71 4.39 -13.47
N ARG A 82 11.81 5.63 -12.99
CA ARG A 82 12.66 6.02 -11.85
C ARG A 82 11.86 6.27 -10.58
N VAL A 83 10.53 6.30 -10.65
CA VAL A 83 9.69 6.69 -9.52
C VAL A 83 9.81 5.69 -8.38
N ASP A 84 9.64 4.39 -8.66
CA ASP A 84 9.61 3.34 -7.63
C ASP A 84 10.89 3.31 -6.79
N VAL A 85 12.04 3.12 -7.45
CA VAL A 85 13.35 3.05 -6.78
C VAL A 85 13.67 4.31 -6.00
N ASN A 86 13.35 5.51 -6.54
CA ASN A 86 13.66 6.76 -5.85
C ASN A 86 12.73 7.01 -4.66
N ARG A 87 11.44 6.69 -4.76
CA ARG A 87 10.50 6.86 -3.63
C ARG A 87 10.87 5.95 -2.46
N PHE A 88 11.13 4.67 -2.72
CA PHE A 88 11.54 3.73 -1.68
C PHE A 88 12.90 4.10 -1.07
N PHE A 89 13.89 4.47 -1.91
CA PHE A 89 15.17 4.95 -1.40
C PHE A 89 15.00 6.19 -0.51
N ALA A 90 14.29 7.21 -0.99
CA ALA A 90 14.06 8.43 -0.25
C ALA A 90 13.34 8.18 1.07
N ALA A 91 12.41 7.23 1.13
CA ALA A 91 11.77 6.83 2.38
C ALA A 91 12.75 6.13 3.33
N LEU A 92 13.43 5.07 2.87
CA LEU A 92 14.35 4.28 3.70
C LEU A 92 15.57 5.09 4.16
N ASP A 93 15.97 6.13 3.43
CA ASP A 93 17.05 7.05 3.84
C ASP A 93 16.59 8.08 4.89
N ASN A 94 15.28 8.27 5.09
CA ASN A 94 14.72 9.38 5.87
C ASN A 94 13.72 8.96 6.96
N THR A 95 13.40 7.67 7.08
CA THR A 95 12.69 7.11 8.24
C THR A 95 13.20 5.70 8.57
N THR A 96 13.22 5.41 9.87
CA THR A 96 13.55 4.10 10.44
C THR A 96 12.32 3.19 10.57
N LYS A 97 11.13 3.67 10.22
CA LYS A 97 9.87 2.91 10.24
C LYS A 97 9.73 2.02 9.01
N HIS A 98 8.80 1.06 9.08
CA HIS A 98 8.47 0.21 7.95
C HIS A 98 7.98 1.04 6.74
N VAL A 99 8.48 0.77 5.54
CA VAL A 99 8.09 1.49 4.31
C VAL A 99 7.15 0.65 3.46
N MET A 100 5.95 1.15 3.21
CA MET A 100 4.94 0.51 2.36
C MET A 100 4.72 1.35 1.11
N GLY A 101 4.52 0.72 -0.06
CA GLY A 101 4.28 1.49 -1.28
C GLY A 101 3.72 0.68 -2.45
N GLY A 102 2.89 1.33 -3.27
CA GLY A 102 2.52 0.84 -4.59
C GLY A 102 3.64 1.05 -5.59
N LEU A 103 3.72 0.14 -6.56
CA LEU A 103 4.72 0.14 -7.63
C LEU A 103 4.06 0.44 -8.97
N PHE A 104 4.82 1.02 -9.89
CA PHE A 104 4.34 1.40 -11.21
C PHE A 104 4.99 0.61 -12.34
N THR A 105 6.08 -0.11 -12.06
CA THR A 105 6.84 -0.83 -13.08
C THR A 105 7.35 -2.17 -12.55
N PHE A 106 7.46 -3.15 -13.44
CA PHE A 106 8.02 -4.46 -13.10
C PHE A 106 9.49 -4.35 -12.66
N ASP A 107 10.27 -3.51 -13.35
CA ASP A 107 11.65 -3.20 -12.97
C ASP A 107 11.71 -2.55 -11.58
N GLY A 108 10.74 -1.71 -11.23
CA GLY A 108 10.58 -1.14 -9.89
C GLY A 108 10.42 -2.21 -8.81
N VAL A 109 9.62 -3.26 -9.04
CA VAL A 109 9.51 -4.42 -8.13
C VAL A 109 10.87 -5.04 -7.88
N GLN A 110 11.64 -5.29 -8.94
CA GLN A 110 12.95 -5.92 -8.83
C GLN A 110 13.98 -5.02 -8.14
N GLN A 111 14.02 -3.74 -8.50
CA GLN A 111 14.95 -2.75 -7.95
C GLN A 111 14.70 -2.51 -6.47
N VAL A 112 13.43 -2.35 -6.05
CA VAL A 112 13.07 -2.14 -4.64
C VAL A 112 13.31 -3.41 -3.82
N THR A 113 12.99 -4.59 -4.36
CA THR A 113 13.33 -5.87 -3.72
C THR A 113 14.84 -5.96 -3.48
N ARG A 114 15.64 -5.68 -4.51
CA ARG A 114 17.10 -5.71 -4.42
C ARG A 114 17.65 -4.71 -3.41
N MET A 115 17.08 -3.51 -3.37
CA MET A 115 17.44 -2.48 -2.38
C MET A 115 17.17 -2.97 -0.96
N ALA A 116 15.99 -3.53 -0.72
CA ALA A 116 15.62 -4.06 0.59
C ALA A 116 16.53 -5.22 1.03
N GLU A 117 16.94 -6.10 0.10
CA GLU A 117 17.90 -7.17 0.38
C GLU A 117 19.27 -6.63 0.79
N ILE A 118 19.76 -5.58 0.11
CA ILE A 118 21.03 -4.93 0.42
C ILE A 118 20.99 -4.34 1.83
N ILE A 119 19.92 -3.62 2.17
CA ILE A 119 19.76 -2.99 3.49
C ILE A 119 19.64 -4.06 4.59
N ALA A 120 18.89 -5.14 4.33
CA ALA A 120 18.76 -6.26 5.28
C ALA A 120 20.03 -7.11 5.42
N GLY A 121 20.96 -7.02 4.46
CA GLY A 121 22.22 -7.76 4.41
C GLY A 121 22.12 -9.15 3.77
N SER A 122 20.92 -9.73 3.67
CA SER A 122 20.65 -10.97 2.92
C SER A 122 19.17 -11.14 2.60
N VAL A 123 18.85 -12.01 1.64
CA VAL A 123 17.46 -12.38 1.29
C VAL A 123 16.77 -13.04 2.48
N GLU A 124 17.46 -13.94 3.19
CA GLU A 124 16.94 -14.65 4.36
C GLU A 124 16.64 -13.68 5.50
N ARG A 125 17.53 -12.69 5.71
CA ARG A 125 17.32 -11.69 6.76
C ARG A 125 16.14 -10.78 6.42
N LEU A 126 15.99 -10.37 5.16
CA LEU A 126 14.83 -9.61 4.71
C LEU A 126 13.52 -10.37 4.91
N ARG A 127 13.49 -11.67 4.62
CA ARG A 127 12.30 -12.53 4.84
C ARG A 127 11.94 -12.65 6.33
N GLN A 128 12.94 -12.71 7.21
CA GLN A 128 12.71 -12.74 8.67
C GLN A 128 12.30 -11.38 9.23
N ARG A 129 12.82 -10.29 8.65
CA ARG A 129 12.59 -8.90 9.07
C ARG A 129 12.26 -8.02 7.86
N PRO A 130 11.03 -8.09 7.33
CA PRO A 130 10.66 -7.34 6.14
C PRO A 130 10.55 -5.85 6.46
N ILE A 131 11.52 -5.07 5.98
CA ILE A 131 11.56 -3.61 6.16
C ILE A 131 10.72 -2.84 5.14
N VAL A 132 10.27 -3.54 4.09
CA VAL A 132 9.37 -3.02 3.07
C VAL A 132 8.18 -3.93 2.84
N SER A 133 7.07 -3.35 2.39
CA SER A 133 5.92 -4.06 1.83
C SER A 133 5.46 -3.37 0.56
N MET A 134 4.88 -4.14 -0.35
CA MET A 134 4.52 -3.66 -1.67
C MET A 134 3.02 -3.84 -1.91
N ILE A 135 2.40 -2.80 -2.44
CA ILE A 135 0.98 -2.78 -2.78
C ILE A 135 0.83 -3.13 -4.25
N ALA A 136 -0.04 -4.10 -4.54
CA ALA A 136 -0.51 -4.40 -5.88
C ALA A 136 -2.04 -4.48 -5.85
N CYS A 137 -2.69 -3.53 -6.53
CA CYS A 137 -4.14 -3.39 -6.52
C CYS A 137 -4.78 -4.28 -7.58
N THR A 138 -5.98 -4.77 -7.29
CA THR A 138 -6.91 -5.27 -8.31
C THR A 138 -7.72 -4.13 -8.91
N ILE A 139 -8.25 -4.33 -10.12
CA ILE A 139 -9.15 -3.40 -10.78
C ILE A 139 -10.59 -3.82 -10.46
N SER A 140 -11.28 -3.03 -9.65
CA SER A 140 -12.69 -3.28 -9.38
C SER A 140 -13.58 -2.90 -10.57
N PRO A 141 -14.62 -3.71 -10.88
CA PRO A 141 -14.96 -5.00 -10.25
C PRO A 141 -14.29 -6.21 -10.93
N LEU A 142 -13.82 -7.18 -10.14
CA LEU A 142 -13.51 -8.56 -10.55
C LEU A 142 -12.44 -8.71 -11.63
N LYS A 143 -11.45 -7.80 -11.67
CA LYS A 143 -10.40 -7.83 -12.69
C LYS A 143 -9.01 -7.70 -12.06
N MET A 144 -8.10 -8.55 -12.54
CA MET A 144 -6.66 -8.39 -12.37
C MET A 144 -6.08 -8.15 -13.76
N ASP A 145 -5.36 -7.07 -13.97
CA ASP A 145 -4.59 -6.89 -15.20
C ASP A 145 -3.29 -7.69 -15.17
N GLY A 146 -2.68 -7.87 -16.34
CA GLY A 146 -1.46 -8.68 -16.46
C GLY A 146 -0.27 -8.09 -15.70
N GLU A 147 -0.15 -6.77 -15.67
CA GLU A 147 1.00 -6.10 -15.06
C GLU A 147 0.97 -6.20 -13.53
N TYR A 148 -0.16 -5.88 -12.90
CA TYR A 148 -0.32 -6.05 -11.45
C TYR A 148 -0.34 -7.53 -11.03
N GLY A 149 -0.84 -8.42 -11.88
CA GLY A 149 -0.71 -9.86 -11.69
C GLY A 149 0.76 -10.29 -11.64
N ASP A 150 1.57 -9.82 -12.59
CA ASP A 150 3.02 -10.09 -12.63
C ASP A 150 3.75 -9.48 -11.42
N PHE A 151 3.32 -8.31 -10.94
CA PHE A 151 3.85 -7.71 -9.70
C PHE A 151 3.59 -8.64 -8.51
N ILE A 152 2.35 -9.09 -8.31
CA ILE A 152 2.02 -10.00 -7.20
C ILE A 152 2.86 -11.27 -7.27
N VAL A 153 3.03 -11.85 -8.47
CA VAL A 153 3.86 -13.05 -8.66
C VAL A 153 5.32 -12.76 -8.27
N ALA A 154 5.88 -11.64 -8.72
CA ALA A 154 7.27 -11.28 -8.43
C ALA A 154 7.50 -11.01 -6.93
N ILE A 155 6.62 -10.23 -6.29
CA ILE A 155 6.70 -9.91 -4.86
C ILE A 155 6.51 -11.17 -4.02
N ALA A 156 5.55 -12.03 -4.38
CA ALA A 156 5.30 -13.27 -3.65
C ALA A 156 6.50 -14.23 -3.69
N LYS A 157 7.20 -14.32 -4.83
CA LYS A 157 8.43 -15.14 -4.98
C LYS A 157 9.59 -14.62 -4.14
N SER A 158 9.73 -13.31 -3.96
CA SER A 158 10.77 -12.74 -3.09
C SER A 158 10.47 -12.99 -1.61
N GLY A 159 9.20 -13.18 -1.25
CA GLY A 159 8.74 -13.36 0.13
C GLY A 159 8.57 -12.04 0.89
N ILE A 160 8.54 -10.92 0.16
CA ILE A 160 8.18 -9.60 0.70
C ILE A 160 6.66 -9.59 0.99
N PRO A 161 6.21 -8.96 2.10
CA PRO A 161 4.79 -8.80 2.36
C PRO A 161 4.05 -8.09 1.23
N VAL A 162 2.97 -8.70 0.75
CA VAL A 162 2.10 -8.16 -0.31
C VAL A 162 0.86 -7.54 0.32
N VAL A 163 0.49 -6.33 -0.09
CA VAL A 163 -0.79 -5.71 0.28
C VAL A 163 -1.67 -5.74 -0.96
N CYS A 164 -2.85 -6.35 -0.84
CA CYS A 164 -3.82 -6.53 -1.91
C CYS A 164 -5.08 -5.73 -1.60
N PRO A 165 -5.08 -4.39 -1.80
CA PRO A 165 -6.27 -3.59 -1.62
C PRO A 165 -7.13 -3.62 -2.89
N ALA A 166 -8.44 -3.48 -2.67
CA ALA A 166 -9.39 -3.13 -3.72
C ALA A 166 -10.14 -1.83 -3.34
N GLU A 167 -10.60 -1.14 -4.38
CA GLU A 167 -11.25 0.17 -4.28
C GLU A 167 -12.54 0.20 -5.13
N PRO A 168 -13.57 -0.59 -4.77
CA PRO A 168 -14.87 -0.48 -5.37
C PRO A 168 -15.58 0.79 -4.87
N LEU A 169 -16.22 1.50 -5.79
CA LEU A 169 -17.03 2.69 -5.53
C LEU A 169 -18.50 2.35 -5.75
N CYS A 170 -19.31 2.49 -4.69
CA CYS A 170 -20.76 2.33 -4.78
C CYS A 170 -21.34 3.19 -5.91
N GLY A 171 -21.95 2.53 -6.90
CA GLY A 171 -22.62 3.21 -8.02
C GLY A 171 -21.72 3.54 -9.21
N ALA A 172 -20.43 3.20 -9.15
CA ALA A 172 -19.49 3.36 -10.27
C ALA A 172 -18.78 2.04 -10.61
N THR A 173 -17.87 1.58 -9.75
CA THR A 173 -17.09 0.34 -9.94
C THR A 173 -17.62 -0.84 -9.12
N SER A 174 -18.79 -0.68 -8.50
CA SER A 174 -19.54 -1.73 -7.82
C SER A 174 -21.04 -1.43 -7.82
N PRO A 175 -21.91 -2.37 -7.42
CA PRO A 175 -23.30 -2.05 -7.13
C PRO A 175 -23.44 -0.87 -6.18
N VAL A 176 -24.52 -0.09 -6.33
CA VAL A 176 -24.79 1.10 -5.49
C VAL A 176 -25.07 0.74 -4.03
N THR A 177 -25.44 -0.51 -3.74
CA THR A 177 -25.74 -0.97 -2.38
C THR A 177 -24.44 -1.22 -1.60
N LEU A 178 -24.44 -0.89 -0.31
CA LEU A 178 -23.28 -1.11 0.58
C LEU A 178 -22.89 -2.60 0.63
N ALA A 179 -23.87 -3.49 0.76
CA ALA A 179 -23.64 -4.93 0.77
C ALA A 179 -23.05 -5.44 -0.56
N GLY A 180 -23.51 -4.90 -1.70
CA GLY A 180 -22.97 -5.26 -3.01
C GLY A 180 -21.52 -4.78 -3.18
N ASN A 181 -21.20 -3.57 -2.72
CA ASN A 181 -19.83 -3.06 -2.68
C ASN A 181 -18.93 -3.92 -1.79
N LEU A 182 -19.39 -4.29 -0.59
CA LEU A 182 -18.64 -5.15 0.33
C LEU A 182 -18.31 -6.52 -0.30
N VAL A 183 -19.25 -7.13 -1.02
CA VAL A 183 -18.99 -8.39 -1.74
C VAL A 183 -17.90 -8.21 -2.78
N ILE A 184 -17.98 -7.16 -3.62
CA ILE A 184 -16.95 -6.88 -4.62
C ILE A 184 -15.60 -6.64 -3.93
N GLN A 185 -15.58 -5.86 -2.86
CA GLN A 185 -14.37 -5.56 -2.11
C GLN A 185 -13.68 -6.81 -1.60
N THR A 186 -14.44 -7.67 -0.93
CA THR A 186 -13.91 -8.91 -0.39
C THR A 186 -13.39 -9.82 -1.51
N VAL A 187 -14.13 -9.97 -2.61
CA VAL A 187 -13.73 -10.86 -3.71
C VAL A 187 -12.47 -10.33 -4.39
N ASP A 188 -12.41 -9.04 -4.71
CA ASP A 188 -11.28 -8.42 -5.40
C ASP A 188 -9.99 -8.52 -4.54
N SER A 189 -10.05 -8.12 -3.27
CA SER A 189 -8.88 -8.25 -2.39
C SER A 189 -8.48 -9.72 -2.18
N LEU A 190 -9.45 -10.64 -2.09
CA LEU A 190 -9.16 -12.08 -2.00
C LEU A 190 -8.51 -12.64 -3.26
N MET A 191 -8.78 -12.11 -4.46
CA MET A 191 -8.08 -12.53 -5.68
C MET A 191 -6.57 -12.33 -5.55
N GLY A 192 -6.15 -11.18 -5.05
CA GLY A 192 -4.73 -10.90 -4.78
C GLY A 192 -4.15 -11.84 -3.72
N VAL A 193 -4.86 -12.03 -2.60
CA VAL A 193 -4.46 -12.97 -1.54
C VAL A 193 -4.28 -14.39 -2.08
N MET A 194 -5.24 -14.89 -2.85
CA MET A 194 -5.17 -16.22 -3.45
C MET A 194 -3.98 -16.36 -4.40
N LEU A 195 -3.75 -15.38 -5.28
CA LEU A 195 -2.62 -15.41 -6.19
C LEU A 195 -1.29 -15.42 -5.44
N THR A 196 -1.12 -14.59 -4.41
CA THR A 196 0.07 -14.60 -3.54
C THR A 196 0.31 -16.00 -2.96
N GLN A 197 -0.72 -16.63 -2.41
CA GLN A 197 -0.62 -17.95 -1.78
C GLN A 197 -0.42 -19.09 -2.78
N ILE A 198 -0.94 -19.00 -4.00
CA ILE A 198 -0.69 -19.96 -5.08
C ILE A 198 0.78 -19.91 -5.50
N VAL A 199 1.34 -18.71 -5.60
CA VAL A 199 2.72 -18.49 -6.04
C VAL A 199 3.74 -18.93 -4.98
N ASN A 200 3.50 -18.55 -3.72
CA ASN A 200 4.38 -18.88 -2.61
C ASN A 200 3.57 -19.02 -1.31
N PRO A 201 3.13 -20.26 -0.95
CA PRO A 201 2.36 -20.51 0.25
C PRO A 201 3.06 -20.02 1.52
N GLY A 202 2.35 -19.28 2.37
CA GLY A 202 2.90 -18.72 3.60
C GLY A 202 3.52 -17.33 3.44
N THR A 203 3.64 -16.79 2.22
CA THR A 203 4.06 -15.40 2.03
C THR A 203 3.13 -14.47 2.82
N PRO A 204 3.66 -13.51 3.60
CA PRO A 204 2.84 -12.56 4.31
C PRO A 204 1.99 -11.74 3.34
N VAL A 205 0.68 -11.69 3.59
CA VAL A 205 -0.25 -11.00 2.70
C VAL A 205 -1.32 -10.29 3.52
N ILE A 206 -1.65 -9.07 3.12
CA ILE A 206 -2.60 -8.20 3.80
C ILE A 206 -3.79 -7.98 2.86
N LEU A 207 -4.97 -8.37 3.32
CA LEU A 207 -6.23 -8.01 2.69
C LEU A 207 -6.50 -6.53 2.96
N GLY A 208 -6.48 -5.71 1.92
CA GLY A 208 -6.72 -4.27 2.05
C GLY A 208 -8.14 -3.88 1.65
N SER A 209 -8.66 -2.81 2.26
CA SER A 209 -9.91 -2.17 1.85
C SER A 209 -9.74 -0.67 1.67
N VAL A 210 -10.17 -0.16 0.52
CA VAL A 210 -10.34 1.28 0.23
C VAL A 210 -11.77 1.58 -0.25
N SER A 211 -12.74 0.72 0.09
CA SER A 211 -14.13 0.84 -0.35
C SER A 211 -14.72 2.22 -0.03
N SER A 212 -15.40 2.79 -1.02
CA SER A 212 -15.99 4.13 -0.93
C SER A 212 -17.27 4.22 -1.77
N ASN A 213 -17.79 5.43 -1.92
CA ASN A 213 -18.98 5.72 -2.70
C ASN A 213 -18.77 6.94 -3.61
N THR A 214 -19.62 7.01 -4.63
CA THR A 214 -19.60 8.09 -5.62
C THR A 214 -20.67 9.14 -5.31
N ASP A 215 -20.35 10.42 -5.45
CA ASP A 215 -21.36 11.47 -5.48
C ASP A 215 -22.15 11.37 -6.78
N LEU A 216 -23.43 11.01 -6.72
CA LEU A 216 -24.23 10.83 -7.93
C LEU A 216 -24.54 12.15 -8.66
N ARG A 217 -24.25 13.31 -8.08
CA ARG A 217 -24.46 14.62 -8.73
C ARG A 217 -23.38 14.95 -9.74
N ASP A 218 -22.13 14.57 -9.46
CA ASP A 218 -20.98 14.91 -10.30
C ASP A 218 -19.99 13.76 -10.53
N LEU A 219 -20.35 12.55 -10.08
CA LEU A 219 -19.62 11.30 -10.20
C LEU A 219 -18.21 11.32 -9.58
N LYS A 220 -17.96 12.22 -8.62
CA LYS A 220 -16.68 12.26 -7.91
C LYS A 220 -16.59 11.21 -6.80
N TYR A 221 -15.36 10.83 -6.49
CA TYR A 221 -15.00 10.10 -5.29
C TYR A 221 -15.36 10.90 -4.04
N LEU A 222 -16.03 10.28 -3.07
CA LEU A 222 -16.34 10.88 -1.76
C LEU A 222 -15.50 10.24 -0.66
N ALA A 223 -14.58 11.03 -0.11
CA ALA A 223 -13.86 10.68 1.11
C ALA A 223 -14.68 11.11 2.34
N GLY A 224 -14.80 10.23 3.35
CA GLY A 224 -15.38 10.58 4.64
C GLY A 224 -16.91 10.65 4.69
N SER A 225 -17.59 10.00 3.76
CA SER A 225 -19.04 9.80 3.81
C SER A 225 -19.44 8.81 4.92
N VAL A 226 -20.72 8.80 5.31
CA VAL A 226 -21.24 7.82 6.27
C VAL A 226 -21.17 6.41 5.68
N GLU A 227 -21.44 6.28 4.38
CA GLU A 227 -21.35 5.03 3.64
C GLU A 227 -19.94 4.44 3.69
N MET A 228 -18.91 5.25 3.47
CA MET A 228 -17.51 4.81 3.57
C MET A 228 -17.19 4.32 4.98
N GLY A 229 -17.68 5.01 6.02
CA GLY A 229 -17.52 4.57 7.40
C GLY A 229 -18.19 3.23 7.70
N LEU A 230 -19.42 3.02 7.20
CA LEU A 230 -20.15 1.77 7.38
C LEU A 230 -19.50 0.59 6.63
N ILE A 231 -19.05 0.79 5.39
CA ILE A 231 -18.44 -0.28 4.60
C ILE A 231 -17.11 -0.72 5.21
N ASN A 232 -16.24 0.22 5.61
CA ASN A 232 -14.93 -0.10 6.19
C ASN A 232 -15.02 -0.59 7.65
N ALA A 233 -16.16 -0.44 8.33
CA ALA A 233 -16.41 -1.09 9.60
C ALA A 233 -16.87 -2.55 9.45
N ALA A 234 -17.37 -2.93 8.27
CA ALA A 234 -17.90 -4.26 7.99
C ALA A 234 -16.89 -5.20 7.32
N GLY A 235 -15.93 -4.65 6.56
CA GLY A 235 -14.83 -5.38 5.93
C GLY A 235 -13.63 -5.55 6.85
#